data_AF-A0A1D6KT73-F1
#
_entry.id   AF-A0A1D6KT73-F1
#
_cell.length_a   1.000
_cell.length_b   1.000
_cell.length_c   1.000
_cell.angle_alpha   90.00
_cell.angle_beta   90.00
_cell.angle_gamma   90.00
#
_symmetry.space_group_name_H-M   'P 1'
#
loop_
_entity.id
_entity.type
_entity.pdbx_description
1 polymer ?
#
loop_
_entity_poly.entity_id
_entity_poly.type
_entity_poly.pdbx_seq_one_letter_code
_entity_poly.pdbx_strand_id
1 'polypeptide(L)'
;MQGFPGGAPDPQQLQATMLAIEQACSLIQLHMNPSEAEKVITSLHSSLMPYQVCRFILETSQKPNARFQAAGAIGDAAVREWGVLTDDNKRSLIIYCLNYVMEHASSPDGYVQSKVSAVAARLLKRGWVEFSDQEKAAIFFEVEQSIRGIHGPNRQFAAINFLETLVSEFSPSTASAMSLPKEFHEQCEYSLEVQFLKDFYCWAQAAVFNTADKILNSTVTIPDERACSAALRLMFQILSWNFKHTVEHESSDAKINFGLRIDTINLKKFERSLVKPGSMWREILISSGHPTWVLNFYTTLRQKYSYDTLWGDSPIAVSCRQLIVQLCSLAGSVFPNDNGDAQIKHLMLILSAVVLWIEPPDVITASIRNGGSESEFIDGCHALLSIASLTTGSLFDNLLKSIRPYGTVNLLSALTSEAVKSVLNNQSEEETWGIDSLDILLETWNVLLGDVDADKNPISTDGALASSSLFKMIVESHLKAAADSAFEDTDDTEYFHVSVSKRDEQLALYALIARASANTTIPFLAQLFSERFARLNQVFLLSCNLPELLRKEKLLSYTASVALYILLFCGGVFLQLTFNRFF
;
A
#
# COMPACT_ATOMS: atom_id res chain seq x y z
N MET A 1 31.25 -12.38 -29.83
CA MET A 1 30.36 -11.26 -29.47
C MET A 1 30.86 -9.98 -30.15
N GLN A 2 30.55 -9.83 -31.43
CA GLN A 2 30.60 -8.55 -32.15
C GLN A 2 29.24 -7.87 -31.97
N GLY A 3 29.16 -6.54 -31.81
CA GLY A 3 27.87 -5.82 -31.83
C GLY A 3 27.54 -4.89 -30.65
N PHE A 4 28.48 -4.60 -29.74
CA PHE A 4 28.25 -3.56 -28.74
C PHE A 4 28.53 -2.16 -29.35
N PRO A 5 27.62 -1.18 -29.21
CA PRO A 5 27.74 0.09 -29.93
C PRO A 5 29.03 0.85 -29.60
N GLY A 6 29.70 1.35 -30.65
CA GLY A 6 30.96 2.09 -30.57
C GLY A 6 32.06 1.51 -31.45
N GLY A 7 33.06 2.33 -31.80
CA GLY A 7 34.25 1.87 -32.52
C GLY A 7 35.15 0.97 -31.65
N ALA A 8 36.19 0.38 -32.25
CA ALA A 8 37.18 -0.39 -31.50
C ALA A 8 37.85 0.52 -30.44
N PRO A 9 37.70 0.20 -29.14
CA PRO A 9 38.18 1.10 -28.10
C PRO A 9 39.70 0.97 -27.91
N ASP A 10 40.36 2.08 -27.59
CA ASP A 10 41.75 2.08 -27.11
C ASP A 10 41.79 1.62 -25.64
N PRO A 11 42.44 0.48 -25.31
CA PRO A 11 42.49 -0.03 -23.95
C PRO A 11 43.09 0.96 -22.95
N GLN A 12 44.06 1.80 -23.36
CA GLN A 12 44.66 2.78 -22.47
C GLN A 12 43.67 3.88 -22.11
N GLN A 13 42.87 4.32 -23.08
CA GLN A 13 41.81 5.30 -22.86
C GLN A 13 40.72 4.75 -21.94
N LEU A 14 40.29 3.50 -22.13
CA LEU A 14 39.30 2.84 -21.26
C LEU A 14 39.77 2.81 -19.80
N GLN A 15 41.02 2.39 -19.58
CA GLN A 15 41.63 2.34 -18.25
C GLN A 15 41.73 3.73 -17.63
N ALA A 16 42.16 4.74 -18.39
CA ALA A 16 42.28 6.12 -17.90
C ALA A 16 40.92 6.70 -17.49
N THR A 17 39.88 6.49 -18.30
CA THR A 17 38.52 6.94 -17.96
C THR A 17 37.98 6.23 -16.73
N MET A 18 38.18 4.91 -16.60
CA MET A 18 37.77 4.18 -15.40
C MET A 18 38.42 4.77 -14.15
N LEU A 19 39.75 4.95 -14.15
CA LEU A 19 40.47 5.51 -13.00
C LEU A 19 39.99 6.92 -12.64
N ALA A 20 39.71 7.77 -13.64
CA ALA A 20 39.17 9.11 -13.42
C ALA A 20 37.79 9.05 -12.75
N ILE A 21 36.92 8.14 -13.17
CA ILE A 21 35.57 7.97 -12.60
C ILE A 21 35.64 7.37 -11.18
N GLU A 22 36.52 6.40 -10.94
CA GLU A 22 36.77 5.85 -9.60
C GLU A 22 37.28 6.92 -8.63
N GLN A 23 38.20 7.76 -9.09
CA GLN A 23 38.71 8.88 -8.32
C GLN A 23 37.61 9.91 -8.03
N ALA A 24 36.83 10.29 -9.04
CA ALA A 24 35.70 11.23 -8.86
C ALA A 24 34.67 10.70 -7.86
N CYS A 25 34.28 9.43 -7.95
CA CYS A 25 33.38 8.82 -6.98
C CYS A 25 33.95 8.84 -5.55
N SER A 26 35.26 8.60 -5.41
CA SER A 26 35.93 8.64 -4.10
C SER A 26 35.96 10.05 -3.53
N LEU A 27 36.19 11.07 -4.38
CA LEU A 27 36.19 12.48 -3.99
C LEU A 27 34.82 12.95 -3.49
N ILE A 28 33.73 12.56 -4.16
CA ILE A 28 32.36 12.86 -3.70
C ILE A 28 32.09 12.21 -2.34
N GLN A 29 32.43 10.93 -2.18
CA GLN A 29 32.21 10.21 -0.93
C GLN A 29 33.00 10.80 0.24
N LEU A 30 34.17 11.38 -0.02
CA LEU A 30 35.00 12.05 0.98
C LEU A 30 34.66 13.54 1.16
N HIS A 31 33.65 14.06 0.45
CA HIS A 31 33.31 15.49 0.41
C HIS A 31 34.49 16.41 0.03
N MET A 32 35.39 15.92 -0.81
CA MET A 32 36.59 16.63 -1.27
C MET A 32 36.39 17.12 -2.70
N ASN A 33 36.33 18.44 -2.89
CA ASN A 33 36.08 19.07 -4.21
C ASN A 33 34.91 18.43 -5.01
N PRO A 34 33.71 18.29 -4.40
CA PRO A 34 32.61 17.56 -5.01
C PRO A 34 32.21 18.12 -6.38
N SER A 35 32.27 19.45 -6.57
CA SER A 35 31.93 20.08 -7.85
C SER A 35 32.83 19.64 -9.02
N GLU A 36 34.14 19.47 -8.80
CA GLU A 36 35.03 19.00 -9.88
C GLU A 36 34.82 17.52 -10.17
N ALA A 37 34.59 16.71 -9.13
CA ALA A 37 34.26 15.31 -9.29
C ALA A 37 32.93 15.09 -10.03
N GLU A 38 31.92 15.90 -9.74
CA GLU A 38 30.63 15.90 -10.44
C GLU A 38 30.77 16.25 -11.92
N LYS A 39 31.65 17.20 -12.28
CA LYS A 39 31.95 17.50 -13.69
C LYS A 39 32.53 16.30 -14.42
N VAL A 40 33.44 15.56 -13.78
CA VAL A 40 34.02 14.34 -14.36
C VAL A 40 32.93 13.29 -14.60
N ILE A 41 32.05 13.04 -13.62
CA ILE A 41 30.95 12.08 -13.77
C ILE A 41 29.97 12.56 -14.86
N THR A 42 29.60 13.84 -14.86
CA THR A 42 28.71 14.43 -15.86
C THR A 42 29.30 14.32 -17.27
N SER A 43 30.62 14.43 -17.41
CA SER A 43 31.30 14.24 -18.70
C SER A 43 31.11 12.83 -19.26
N LEU A 44 31.06 11.79 -18.41
CA LEU A 44 30.77 10.42 -18.84
C LEU A 44 29.33 10.29 -19.36
N HIS A 45 28.35 10.83 -18.63
CA HIS A 45 26.92 10.75 -19.00
C HIS A 45 26.59 11.53 -20.28
N SER A 46 27.31 12.62 -20.54
CA SER A 46 27.15 13.45 -21.74
C SER A 46 28.03 13.03 -22.92
N SER A 47 28.97 12.11 -22.71
CA SER A 47 29.84 11.59 -23.77
C SER A 47 29.04 10.90 -24.87
N LEU A 48 29.52 11.02 -26.11
CA LEU A 48 28.94 10.34 -27.27
C LEU A 48 29.36 8.87 -27.27
N MET A 49 28.39 7.96 -27.45
CA MET A 49 28.64 6.52 -27.55
C MET A 49 29.49 5.93 -26.39
N PRO A 50 29.16 6.18 -25.11
CA PRO A 50 30.00 5.76 -23.97
C PRO A 50 29.93 4.25 -23.67
N TYR A 51 29.18 3.47 -24.44
CA TYR A 51 28.82 2.09 -24.12
C TYR A 51 30.03 1.18 -23.87
N GLN A 52 31.08 1.28 -24.69
CA GLN A 52 32.30 0.46 -24.52
C GLN A 52 33.02 0.77 -23.20
N VAL A 53 33.14 2.05 -22.85
CA VAL A 53 33.80 2.45 -21.59
C VAL A 53 32.96 2.12 -20.38
N CYS A 54 31.64 2.30 -20.45
CA CYS A 54 30.75 1.92 -19.37
C CYS A 54 30.74 0.41 -19.14
N ARG A 55 30.75 -0.39 -20.21
CA ARG A 55 30.90 -1.85 -20.12
C ARG A 55 32.22 -2.24 -19.46
N PHE A 56 33.33 -1.64 -19.89
CA PHE A 56 34.64 -1.88 -19.28
C PHE A 56 34.63 -1.57 -17.78
N ILE A 57 34.06 -0.43 -17.37
CA ILE A 57 33.94 -0.06 -15.95
C ILE A 57 33.08 -1.09 -15.20
N LEU A 58 31.93 -1.49 -15.74
CA LEU A 58 31.04 -2.49 -15.13
C LEU A 58 31.74 -3.83 -14.90
N GLU A 59 32.51 -4.31 -15.88
CA GLU A 59 33.16 -5.63 -15.84
C GLU A 59 34.47 -5.64 -15.01
N THR A 60 35.15 -4.51 -14.87
CA THR A 60 36.52 -4.49 -14.31
C THR A 60 36.69 -3.68 -13.02
N SER A 61 35.91 -2.61 -12.84
CA SER A 61 36.07 -1.71 -11.70
C SER A 61 35.74 -2.41 -10.38
N GLN A 62 36.64 -2.27 -9.42
CA GLN A 62 36.43 -2.76 -8.05
C GLN A 62 35.66 -1.75 -7.19
N LYS A 63 35.26 -0.60 -7.75
CA LYS A 63 34.52 0.45 -7.05
C LYS A 63 33.02 0.40 -7.41
N PRO A 64 32.14 -0.02 -6.49
CA PRO A 64 30.70 -0.09 -6.72
C PRO A 64 30.08 1.23 -7.25
N ASN A 65 30.53 2.38 -6.73
CA ASN A 65 30.06 3.69 -7.18
C ASN A 65 30.41 3.97 -8.65
N ALA A 66 31.59 3.58 -9.12
CA ALA A 66 31.97 3.76 -10.52
C ALA A 66 31.11 2.89 -11.46
N ARG A 67 30.85 1.64 -11.05
CA ARG A 67 29.93 0.72 -11.74
C ARG A 67 28.50 1.29 -11.81
N PHE A 68 28.02 1.89 -10.73
CA PHE A 68 26.72 2.57 -10.69
C PHE A 68 26.65 3.74 -11.68
N GLN A 69 27.66 4.61 -11.72
CA GLN A 69 27.71 5.72 -12.67
C GLN A 69 27.80 5.22 -14.13
N ALA A 70 28.61 4.19 -14.38
CA ALA A 70 28.71 3.57 -15.70
C ALA A 70 27.36 3.01 -16.19
N ALA A 71 26.59 2.35 -15.32
CA ALA A 71 25.25 1.89 -15.64
C ALA A 71 24.32 3.07 -15.99
N GLY A 72 24.34 4.13 -15.17
CA GLY A 72 23.56 5.35 -15.43
C GLY A 72 23.90 5.99 -16.78
N ALA A 73 25.18 6.12 -17.10
CA ALA A 73 25.64 6.70 -18.36
C ALA A 73 25.19 5.89 -19.59
N ILE A 74 25.10 4.54 -19.50
CA ILE A 74 24.50 3.71 -20.55
C ILE A 74 23.05 4.12 -20.80
N GLY A 75 22.26 4.25 -19.73
CA GLY A 75 20.84 4.61 -19.83
C GLY A 75 20.62 5.99 -20.44
N ASP A 76 21.40 6.98 -20.00
CA ASP A 76 21.26 8.36 -20.48
C ASP A 76 21.71 8.52 -21.93
N ALA A 77 22.82 7.88 -22.30
CA ALA A 77 23.29 7.88 -23.68
C ALA A 77 22.31 7.16 -24.61
N ALA A 78 21.82 5.99 -24.22
CA ALA A 78 20.92 5.20 -25.07
C ALA A 78 19.59 5.91 -25.32
N VAL A 79 19.01 6.60 -24.33
CA VAL A 79 17.78 7.39 -24.55
C VAL A 79 18.03 8.56 -25.49
N ARG A 80 19.15 9.28 -25.32
CA ARG A 80 19.54 10.41 -26.17
C ARG A 80 19.85 10.00 -27.61
N GLU A 81 20.51 8.86 -27.78
CA GLU A 81 21.06 8.39 -29.06
C GLU A 81 20.21 7.30 -29.70
N TRP A 82 19.03 7.00 -29.16
CA TRP A 82 18.20 5.85 -29.56
C TRP A 82 17.93 5.78 -31.07
N GLY A 83 17.66 6.93 -31.70
CA GLY A 83 17.38 7.01 -33.14
C GLY A 83 18.61 6.77 -34.04
N VAL A 84 19.82 6.79 -33.47
CA VAL A 84 21.08 6.54 -34.19
C VAL A 84 21.57 5.10 -33.99
N LEU A 85 21.13 4.44 -32.91
CA LEU A 85 21.47 3.04 -32.65
C LEU A 85 20.77 2.11 -33.66
N THR A 86 21.49 1.09 -34.14
CA THR A 86 20.89 0.00 -34.92
C THR A 86 20.04 -0.90 -34.02
N ASP A 87 19.12 -1.65 -34.61
CA ASP A 87 18.24 -2.54 -33.85
C ASP A 87 19.03 -3.64 -33.09
N ASP A 88 20.10 -4.14 -33.69
CA ASP A 88 21.02 -5.07 -33.01
C ASP A 88 21.75 -4.43 -31.84
N ASN A 89 22.16 -3.15 -31.95
CA ASN A 89 22.78 -2.42 -30.84
C ASN A 89 21.78 -2.24 -29.69
N LYS A 90 20.54 -1.83 -29.99
CA LYS A 90 19.47 -1.65 -29.00
C LYS A 90 19.23 -2.96 -28.23
N ARG A 91 19.05 -4.07 -28.96
CA ARG A 91 18.83 -5.40 -28.36
C ARG A 91 20.03 -5.85 -27.53
N SER A 92 21.24 -5.68 -28.04
CA SER A 92 22.48 -6.08 -27.37
C SER A 92 22.70 -5.35 -26.05
N LEU A 93 22.36 -4.06 -25.97
CA LEU A 93 22.44 -3.28 -24.72
C LEU A 93 21.49 -3.82 -23.65
N ILE A 94 20.24 -4.11 -24.03
CA ILE A 94 19.23 -4.67 -23.12
C ILE A 94 19.69 -6.04 -22.59
N ILE A 95 20.08 -6.94 -23.50
CA ILE A 95 20.53 -8.29 -23.14
C ILE A 95 21.79 -8.24 -22.27
N TYR A 96 22.73 -7.35 -22.54
CA TYR A 96 23.92 -7.18 -21.72
C TYR A 96 23.56 -6.75 -20.29
N CYS A 97 22.71 -5.74 -20.12
CA CYS A 97 22.30 -5.30 -18.78
C CYS A 97 21.56 -6.42 -18.03
N LEU A 98 20.70 -7.17 -18.70
CA LEU A 98 20.02 -8.34 -18.13
C LEU A 98 21.01 -9.42 -17.68
N ASN A 99 21.91 -9.84 -18.57
CA ASN A 99 22.91 -10.85 -18.25
C ASN A 99 23.82 -10.42 -17.10
N TYR A 100 24.24 -9.14 -17.09
CA TYR A 100 25.03 -8.60 -15.98
C TYR A 100 24.31 -8.76 -14.64
N VAL A 101 23.01 -8.40 -14.59
CA VAL A 101 22.19 -8.55 -13.37
C VAL A 101 22.09 -10.00 -12.91
N MET A 102 21.91 -10.92 -13.85
CA MET A 102 21.79 -12.35 -13.55
C MET A 102 23.11 -12.98 -13.10
N GLU A 103 24.22 -12.63 -13.74
CA GLU A 103 25.56 -13.15 -13.44
C GLU A 103 26.07 -12.63 -12.08
N HIS A 104 25.70 -11.40 -11.71
CA HIS A 104 26.12 -10.74 -10.48
C HIS A 104 25.04 -10.76 -9.38
N ALA A 105 24.04 -11.65 -9.50
CA ALA A 105 22.92 -11.75 -8.56
C ALA A 105 23.32 -12.03 -7.10
N SER A 106 24.52 -12.60 -6.88
CA SER A 106 25.07 -12.84 -5.53
C SER A 106 25.96 -11.70 -5.01
N SER A 107 26.11 -10.60 -5.76
CA SER A 107 26.93 -9.46 -5.37
C SER A 107 26.35 -8.77 -4.13
N PRO A 108 27.19 -8.32 -3.17
CA PRO A 108 26.74 -7.51 -2.04
C PRO A 108 26.32 -6.09 -2.46
N ASP A 109 26.69 -5.64 -3.66
CA ASP A 109 26.42 -4.30 -4.17
C ASP A 109 25.01 -4.19 -4.79
N GLY A 110 23.98 -4.48 -3.98
CA GLY A 110 22.59 -4.57 -4.44
C GLY A 110 22.07 -3.32 -5.16
N TYR A 111 22.56 -2.13 -4.79
CA TYR A 111 22.19 -0.88 -5.45
C TYR A 111 22.75 -0.75 -6.88
N VAL A 112 23.89 -1.37 -7.18
CA VAL A 112 24.43 -1.44 -8.56
C VAL A 112 23.54 -2.36 -9.40
N GLN A 113 23.15 -3.52 -8.85
CA GLN A 113 22.23 -4.44 -9.52
C GLN A 113 20.89 -3.77 -9.81
N SER A 114 20.32 -3.07 -8.83
CA SER A 114 19.09 -2.28 -9.00
C SER A 114 19.25 -1.22 -10.09
N LYS A 115 20.37 -0.50 -10.14
CA LYS A 115 20.62 0.50 -11.20
C LYS A 115 20.71 -0.11 -12.59
N VAL A 116 21.44 -1.22 -12.75
CA VAL A 116 21.57 -1.89 -14.05
C VAL A 116 20.22 -2.48 -14.49
N SER A 117 19.46 -3.04 -13.55
CA SER A 117 18.09 -3.52 -13.78
C SER A 117 17.15 -2.40 -14.26
N ALA A 118 17.19 -1.24 -13.61
CA ALA A 118 16.43 -0.06 -14.01
C ALA A 118 16.83 0.44 -15.41
N VAL A 119 18.12 0.41 -15.74
CA VAL A 119 18.59 0.72 -17.09
C VAL A 119 18.04 -0.29 -18.10
N ALA A 120 18.12 -1.60 -17.83
CA ALA A 120 17.55 -2.62 -18.70
C ALA A 120 16.04 -2.41 -18.94
N ALA A 121 15.27 -2.15 -17.89
CA ALA A 121 13.84 -1.87 -17.97
C ALA A 121 13.55 -0.61 -18.79
N ARG A 122 14.29 0.48 -18.56
CA ARG A 122 14.18 1.74 -19.31
C ARG A 122 14.47 1.54 -20.79
N LEU A 123 15.52 0.80 -21.15
CA LEU A 123 15.86 0.51 -22.54
C LEU A 123 14.83 -0.38 -23.22
N LEU A 124 14.31 -1.40 -22.51
CA LEU A 124 13.25 -2.26 -23.02
C LEU A 124 11.96 -1.47 -23.28
N LYS A 125 11.55 -0.59 -22.35
CA LYS A 125 10.41 0.31 -22.57
C LYS A 125 10.67 1.27 -23.73
N ARG A 126 11.87 1.84 -23.83
CA ARG A 126 12.23 2.79 -24.89
C ARG A 126 12.11 2.16 -26.28
N GLY A 127 12.47 0.89 -26.43
CA GLY A 127 12.35 0.13 -27.67
C GLY A 127 11.01 -0.57 -27.87
N TRP A 128 10.08 -0.49 -26.92
CA TRP A 128 8.92 -1.38 -26.85
C TRP A 128 8.07 -1.40 -28.12
N VAL A 129 7.80 -0.23 -28.69
CA VAL A 129 6.98 -0.08 -29.91
C VAL A 129 7.77 -0.46 -31.18
N GLU A 130 9.10 -0.38 -31.13
CA GLU A 130 9.98 -0.71 -32.25
C GLU A 130 10.25 -2.22 -32.35
N PHE A 131 10.21 -2.94 -31.23
CA PHE A 131 10.41 -4.38 -31.18
C PHE A 131 9.16 -5.17 -31.58
N SER A 132 9.37 -6.20 -32.39
CA SER A 132 8.35 -7.21 -32.69
C SER A 132 8.03 -8.06 -31.45
N ASP A 133 6.87 -8.71 -31.46
CA ASP A 133 6.45 -9.58 -30.35
C ASP A 133 7.38 -10.79 -30.18
N GLN A 134 8.01 -11.25 -31.26
CA GLN A 134 9.01 -12.32 -31.23
C GLN A 134 10.28 -11.90 -30.49
N GLU A 135 10.73 -10.66 -30.69
CA GLU A 135 11.91 -10.12 -29.99
C GLU A 135 11.62 -9.93 -28.49
N LYS A 136 10.45 -9.40 -28.15
CA LYS A 136 10.00 -9.27 -26.75
C LYS A 136 9.94 -10.65 -26.10
N ALA A 137 9.31 -11.63 -26.75
CA ALA A 137 9.20 -12.99 -26.26
C ALA A 137 10.57 -13.65 -26.05
N ALA A 138 11.53 -13.44 -26.96
CA ALA A 138 12.88 -13.96 -26.81
C ALA A 138 13.61 -13.38 -25.59
N ILE A 139 13.47 -12.07 -25.33
CA ILE A 139 14.03 -11.44 -24.13
C ILE A 139 13.39 -12.03 -22.87
N PHE A 140 12.06 -12.15 -22.85
CA PHE A 140 11.35 -12.63 -21.68
C PHE A 140 11.54 -14.12 -21.41
N PHE A 141 11.82 -14.94 -22.43
CA PHE A 141 12.13 -16.35 -22.25
C PHE A 141 13.32 -16.56 -21.30
N GLU A 142 14.40 -15.80 -21.45
CA GLU A 142 15.58 -15.87 -20.57
C GLU A 142 15.27 -15.43 -19.13
N VAL A 143 14.40 -14.43 -18.98
CA VAL A 143 13.92 -13.96 -17.68
C VAL A 143 13.08 -15.04 -17.01
N GLU A 144 12.15 -15.66 -17.74
CA GLU A 144 11.32 -16.76 -17.25
C GLU A 144 12.18 -17.95 -16.79
N GLN A 145 13.18 -18.37 -17.58
CA GLN A 145 14.08 -19.46 -17.18
C GLN A 145 14.79 -19.16 -15.85
N SER A 146 15.17 -17.88 -15.63
CA SER A 146 15.77 -17.45 -14.38
C SER A 146 14.77 -17.46 -13.21
N ILE A 147 13.51 -17.05 -13.44
CA ILE A 147 12.43 -17.06 -12.43
C ILE A 147 12.04 -18.49 -12.02
N ARG A 148 12.17 -19.47 -12.91
CA ARG A 148 11.94 -20.88 -12.57
C ARG A 148 12.92 -21.42 -11.52
N GLY A 149 14.00 -20.69 -11.23
CA GLY A 149 14.94 -21.01 -10.15
C GLY A 149 15.99 -22.07 -10.51
N ILE A 150 16.08 -22.47 -11.79
CA ILE A 150 17.02 -23.50 -12.27
C ILE A 150 18.48 -23.12 -11.96
N HIS A 151 18.79 -21.82 -11.92
CA HIS A 151 20.12 -21.28 -11.67
C HIS A 151 20.33 -20.79 -10.23
N GLY A 152 19.45 -21.20 -9.30
CA GLY A 152 19.55 -20.88 -7.88
C GLY A 152 18.77 -19.62 -7.45
N PRO A 153 18.54 -19.47 -6.12
CA PRO A 153 17.60 -18.50 -5.56
C PRO A 153 18.04 -17.04 -5.72
N ASN A 154 19.34 -16.74 -5.76
CA ASN A 154 19.82 -15.37 -5.97
C ASN A 154 19.48 -14.88 -7.38
N ARG A 155 19.69 -15.73 -8.41
CA ARG A 155 19.34 -15.39 -9.80
C ARG A 155 17.82 -15.34 -10.00
N GLN A 156 17.08 -16.22 -9.32
CA GLN A 156 15.62 -16.13 -9.26
C GLN A 156 15.16 -14.78 -8.70
N PHE A 157 15.70 -14.37 -7.55
CA PHE A 157 15.42 -13.06 -6.93
C PHE A 157 15.77 -11.89 -7.85
N ALA A 158 16.94 -11.91 -8.49
CA ALA A 158 17.35 -10.86 -9.42
C ALA A 158 16.40 -10.75 -10.62
N ALA A 159 15.95 -11.87 -11.17
CA ALA A 159 15.00 -11.90 -12.28
C ALA A 159 13.61 -11.37 -11.90
N ILE A 160 13.12 -11.74 -10.71
CA ILE A 160 11.85 -11.24 -10.19
C ILE A 160 11.92 -9.72 -9.95
N ASN A 161 13.00 -9.23 -9.33
CA ASN A 161 13.20 -7.80 -9.12
C ASN A 161 13.33 -7.02 -10.44
N PHE A 162 13.91 -7.63 -11.48
CA PHE A 162 13.89 -7.04 -12.81
C PHE A 162 12.46 -6.85 -13.33
N LEU A 163 11.59 -7.86 -13.21
CA LEU A 163 10.18 -7.71 -13.60
C LEU A 163 9.46 -6.65 -12.76
N GLU A 164 9.70 -6.59 -11.45
CA GLU A 164 9.14 -5.53 -10.60
C GLU A 164 9.59 -4.12 -11.04
N THR A 165 10.86 -4.00 -11.43
CA THR A 165 11.43 -2.76 -11.95
C THR A 165 10.83 -2.42 -13.32
N LEU A 166 10.59 -3.44 -14.16
CA LEU A 166 9.95 -3.28 -15.46
C LEU A 166 8.49 -2.85 -15.34
N VAL A 167 7.71 -3.47 -14.45
CA VAL A 167 6.32 -3.06 -14.18
C VAL A 167 6.29 -1.61 -13.71
N SER A 168 7.17 -1.22 -12.78
CA SER A 168 7.31 0.18 -12.34
C SER A 168 7.65 1.12 -13.50
N GLU A 169 8.60 0.74 -14.35
CA GLU A 169 9.01 1.58 -15.48
C GLU A 169 7.87 1.79 -16.48
N PHE A 170 6.97 0.82 -16.63
CA PHE A 170 5.81 0.91 -17.52
C PHE A 170 4.64 1.69 -16.94
N SER A 171 4.46 1.69 -15.61
CA SER A 171 3.42 2.48 -14.94
C SER A 171 3.63 4.01 -15.11
N PRO A 172 2.59 4.79 -15.45
CA PRO A 172 2.71 6.24 -15.64
C PRO A 172 3.19 7.02 -14.40
N SER A 173 2.88 6.54 -13.19
CA SER A 173 3.24 7.23 -11.93
C SER A 173 4.73 7.13 -11.58
N THR A 174 5.42 6.12 -12.13
CA THR A 174 6.80 5.75 -11.76
C THR A 174 7.74 5.69 -12.96
N ALA A 175 7.25 5.90 -14.19
CA ALA A 175 8.04 5.87 -15.40
C ALA A 175 9.15 6.93 -15.40
N SER A 176 10.33 6.55 -15.89
CA SER A 176 11.43 7.48 -16.08
C SER A 176 11.16 8.45 -17.24
N ALA A 177 11.72 9.66 -17.15
CA ALA A 177 11.63 10.62 -18.24
C ALA A 177 12.43 10.12 -19.46
N MET A 178 11.76 9.99 -20.60
CA MET A 178 12.37 9.60 -21.88
C MET A 178 12.26 10.66 -22.98
N SER A 179 11.72 11.83 -22.67
CA SER A 179 11.42 12.90 -23.64
C SER A 179 10.54 12.42 -24.80
N LEU A 180 9.59 11.53 -24.50
CA LEU A 180 8.62 11.00 -25.45
C LEU A 180 7.20 11.49 -25.12
N PRO A 181 6.29 11.49 -26.11
CA PRO A 181 4.90 11.91 -25.90
C PRO A 181 4.15 11.00 -24.91
N LYS A 182 3.09 11.54 -24.30
CA LYS A 182 2.24 10.79 -23.36
C LYS A 182 1.61 9.55 -24.01
N GLU A 183 1.25 9.66 -25.28
CA GLU A 183 0.62 8.61 -26.08
C GLU A 183 1.53 7.38 -26.20
N PHE A 184 2.85 7.59 -26.30
CA PHE A 184 3.83 6.49 -26.29
C PHE A 184 3.78 5.73 -24.97
N HIS A 185 3.73 6.45 -23.85
CA HIS A 185 3.67 5.82 -22.52
C HIS A 185 2.35 5.08 -22.31
N GLU A 186 1.22 5.66 -22.73
CA GLU A 186 -0.10 5.02 -22.66
C GLU A 186 -0.19 3.76 -23.53
N GLN A 187 0.46 3.76 -24.70
CA GLN A 187 0.55 2.59 -25.58
C GLN A 187 1.41 1.48 -24.97
N CYS A 188 2.56 1.82 -24.39
CA CYS A 188 3.41 0.86 -23.69
C CYS A 188 2.69 0.23 -22.48
N GLU A 189 2.03 1.06 -21.67
CA GLU A 189 1.23 0.64 -20.52
C GLU A 189 0.14 -0.37 -20.94
N TYR A 190 -0.67 -0.01 -21.94
CA TYR A 190 -1.75 -0.87 -22.44
C TYR A 190 -1.21 -2.18 -23.06
N SER A 191 -0.13 -2.08 -23.85
CA SER A 191 0.50 -3.25 -24.46
C SER A 191 1.07 -4.21 -23.43
N LEU A 192 1.71 -3.73 -22.37
CA LEU A 192 2.21 -4.57 -21.28
C LEU A 192 1.05 -5.27 -20.55
N GLU A 193 -0.01 -4.52 -20.24
CA GLU A 193 -1.19 -5.03 -19.53
C GLU A 193 -1.84 -6.20 -20.28
N VAL A 194 -2.09 -6.03 -21.57
CA VAL A 194 -2.81 -7.02 -22.39
C VAL A 194 -1.93 -8.23 -22.72
N GLN A 195 -0.63 -8.02 -22.96
CA GLN A 195 0.23 -9.08 -23.52
C GLN A 195 1.06 -9.83 -22.47
N PHE A 196 1.50 -9.20 -21.37
CA PHE A 196 2.55 -9.77 -20.51
C PHE A 196 2.27 -9.75 -19.01
N LEU A 197 1.45 -8.84 -18.47
CA LEU A 197 1.23 -8.77 -17.01
C LEU A 197 0.68 -10.09 -16.43
N LYS A 198 -0.22 -10.75 -17.16
CA LYS A 198 -0.77 -12.06 -16.77
C LYS A 198 0.33 -13.13 -16.68
N ASP A 199 1.23 -13.16 -17.65
CA ASP A 199 2.35 -14.10 -17.68
C ASP A 199 3.32 -13.85 -16.52
N PHE A 200 3.65 -12.57 -16.26
CA PHE A 200 4.54 -12.20 -15.14
C PHE A 200 3.95 -12.64 -13.80
N TYR A 201 2.63 -12.46 -13.61
CA TYR A 201 1.93 -12.94 -12.43
C TYR A 201 2.03 -14.47 -12.30
N CYS A 202 1.78 -15.21 -13.39
CA CYS A 202 1.91 -16.67 -13.40
C CYS A 202 3.34 -17.14 -13.09
N TRP A 203 4.36 -16.47 -13.61
CA TRP A 203 5.76 -16.82 -13.33
C TRP A 203 6.11 -16.58 -11.86
N ALA A 204 5.67 -15.46 -11.28
CA ALA A 204 5.83 -15.17 -9.86
C ALA A 204 5.09 -16.20 -8.98
N GLN A 205 3.85 -16.54 -9.34
CA GLN A 205 3.05 -17.56 -8.66
C GLN A 205 3.76 -18.93 -8.69
N ALA A 206 4.28 -19.35 -9.84
CA ALA A 206 5.03 -20.59 -9.98
C ALA A 206 6.31 -20.59 -9.13
N ALA A 207 7.02 -19.46 -9.07
CA ALA A 207 8.21 -19.30 -8.22
C ALA A 207 7.89 -19.50 -6.72
N VAL A 208 6.77 -18.93 -6.26
CA VAL A 208 6.28 -19.13 -4.89
C VAL A 208 5.94 -20.61 -4.65
N PHE A 209 5.17 -21.24 -5.54
CA PHE A 209 4.79 -22.66 -5.38
C PHE A 209 5.99 -23.59 -5.34
N ASN A 210 6.99 -23.35 -6.20
CA ASN A 210 8.19 -24.18 -6.27
C ASN A 210 9.10 -24.05 -5.05
N THR A 211 9.01 -22.93 -4.31
CA THR A 211 9.85 -22.67 -3.12
C THR A 211 9.11 -22.91 -1.80
N ALA A 212 7.77 -22.95 -1.81
CA ALA A 212 6.95 -23.03 -0.61
C ALA A 212 7.27 -24.24 0.28
N ASP A 213 7.34 -25.46 -0.27
CA ASP A 213 7.62 -26.66 0.54
C ASP A 213 8.97 -26.57 1.25
N LYS A 214 10.00 -26.11 0.53
CA LYS A 214 11.34 -25.88 1.08
C LYS A 214 11.31 -24.85 2.21
N ILE A 215 10.58 -23.74 2.02
CA ILE A 215 10.42 -22.69 3.04
C ILE A 215 9.69 -23.22 4.27
N LEU A 216 8.64 -24.03 4.10
CA LEU A 216 7.85 -24.53 5.23
C LEU A 216 8.60 -25.62 6.02
N ASN A 217 9.39 -26.46 5.36
CA ASN A 217 9.99 -27.64 5.98
C ASN A 217 11.46 -27.47 6.42
N SER A 218 12.16 -26.42 5.99
CA SER A 218 13.59 -26.20 6.29
C SER A 218 13.84 -25.04 7.28
N THR A 219 14.95 -25.14 8.01
CA THR A 219 15.44 -24.11 8.95
C THR A 219 16.42 -23.12 8.32
N VAL A 220 16.98 -23.42 7.14
CA VAL A 220 17.90 -22.51 6.43
C VAL A 220 17.35 -22.23 5.04
N THR A 221 16.66 -21.10 4.90
CA THR A 221 15.86 -20.76 3.72
C THR A 221 16.00 -19.31 3.29
N ILE A 222 16.93 -18.53 3.86
CA ILE A 222 17.04 -17.08 3.63
C ILE A 222 17.09 -16.69 2.13
N PRO A 223 17.89 -17.34 1.25
CA PRO A 223 17.87 -17.00 -0.18
C PRO A 223 16.53 -17.32 -0.86
N ASP A 224 15.92 -18.46 -0.51
CA ASP A 224 14.63 -18.89 -1.07
C ASP A 224 13.49 -18.01 -0.57
N GLU A 225 13.50 -17.62 0.71
CA GLU A 225 12.54 -16.67 1.31
C GLU A 225 12.65 -15.30 0.67
N ARG A 226 13.85 -14.82 0.34
CA ARG A 226 14.03 -13.56 -0.40
C ARG A 226 13.41 -13.64 -1.80
N ALA A 227 13.65 -14.71 -2.54
CA ALA A 227 13.04 -14.92 -3.86
C ALA A 227 11.51 -15.04 -3.77
N CYS A 228 10.99 -15.82 -2.82
CA CYS A 228 9.56 -15.99 -2.58
C CYS A 228 8.88 -14.67 -2.17
N SER A 229 9.49 -13.92 -1.25
CA SER A 229 9.06 -12.58 -0.86
C SER A 229 8.98 -11.63 -2.06
N ALA A 230 10.03 -11.59 -2.89
CA ALA A 230 10.03 -10.77 -4.10
C ALA A 230 8.91 -11.19 -5.08
N ALA A 231 8.64 -12.49 -5.22
CA ALA A 231 7.57 -12.97 -6.09
C ALA A 231 6.17 -12.58 -5.59
N LEU A 232 5.93 -12.67 -4.27
CA LEU A 232 4.70 -12.18 -3.64
C LEU A 232 4.52 -10.67 -3.83
N ARG A 233 5.60 -9.91 -3.66
CA ARG A 233 5.61 -8.45 -3.89
C ARG A 233 5.33 -8.09 -5.35
N LEU A 234 5.90 -8.82 -6.30
CA LEU A 234 5.60 -8.64 -7.73
C LEU A 234 4.13 -8.93 -8.02
N MET A 235 3.55 -10.01 -7.48
CA MET A 235 2.12 -10.29 -7.62
C MET A 235 1.26 -9.16 -7.03
N PHE A 236 1.62 -8.64 -5.85
CA PHE A 236 0.97 -7.49 -5.25
C PHE A 236 1.04 -6.25 -6.15
N GLN A 237 2.23 -5.89 -6.64
CA GLN A 237 2.43 -4.75 -7.53
C GLN A 237 1.62 -4.86 -8.82
N ILE A 238 1.56 -6.05 -9.43
CA ILE A 238 0.74 -6.31 -10.62
C ILE A 238 -0.75 -6.14 -10.31
N LEU A 239 -1.23 -6.60 -9.15
CA LEU A 239 -2.62 -6.38 -8.74
C LEU A 239 -2.89 -4.92 -8.30
N SER A 240 -1.86 -4.13 -8.03
CA SER A 240 -1.95 -2.69 -7.81
C SER A 240 -1.87 -1.89 -9.12
N TRP A 241 -1.78 -2.57 -10.27
CA TRP A 241 -1.83 -1.94 -11.59
C TRP A 241 -3.19 -1.27 -11.83
N ASN A 242 -3.18 -0.12 -12.49
CA ASN A 242 -4.40 0.58 -12.86
C ASN A 242 -4.99 -0.03 -14.14
N PHE A 243 -5.61 -1.21 -14.00
CA PHE A 243 -6.20 -1.95 -15.12
C PHE A 243 -7.17 -1.08 -15.91
N LYS A 244 -6.90 -0.93 -17.20
CA LYS A 244 -7.80 -0.20 -18.10
C LYS A 244 -9.00 -1.09 -18.35
N HIS A 245 -10.20 -0.58 -18.04
CA HIS A 245 -11.45 -1.25 -18.33
C HIS A 245 -11.44 -1.69 -19.81
N THR A 246 -11.31 -3.00 -20.03
CA THR A 246 -11.74 -3.58 -21.29
C THR A 246 -13.25 -3.40 -21.29
N VAL A 247 -13.74 -2.59 -22.22
CA VAL A 247 -15.18 -2.39 -22.44
C VAL A 247 -15.74 -3.71 -22.98
N GLU A 248 -15.78 -4.73 -22.14
CA GLU A 248 -16.70 -5.83 -22.30
C GLU A 248 -18.07 -5.19 -22.06
N HIS A 249 -18.81 -4.96 -23.14
CA HIS A 249 -20.12 -4.33 -23.13
C HIS A 249 -20.90 -4.74 -21.88
N GLU A 250 -21.07 -3.80 -20.95
CA GLU A 250 -22.01 -3.94 -19.85
C GLU A 250 -23.39 -4.08 -20.49
N SER A 251 -23.82 -5.32 -20.70
CA SER A 251 -25.21 -5.62 -20.99
C SER A 251 -26.00 -5.07 -19.82
N SER A 252 -26.76 -4.02 -20.09
CA SER A 252 -27.43 -3.15 -19.12
C SER A 252 -28.59 -3.85 -18.39
N ASP A 253 -28.69 -5.17 -18.48
CA ASP A 253 -29.86 -5.95 -18.08
C ASP A 253 -29.46 -7.17 -17.24
N ALA A 254 -29.27 -6.93 -15.93
CA ALA A 254 -29.65 -7.85 -14.83
C ALA A 254 -29.32 -7.20 -13.47
N LYS A 255 -30.06 -6.16 -13.09
CA LYS A 255 -30.03 -5.62 -11.71
C LYS A 255 -30.70 -6.59 -10.74
N ILE A 256 -29.94 -7.53 -10.21
CA ILE A 256 -30.15 -8.06 -8.85
C ILE A 256 -28.78 -8.11 -8.16
N ASN A 257 -28.33 -6.96 -7.68
CA ASN A 257 -27.14 -6.88 -6.84
C ASN A 257 -27.54 -7.10 -5.39
N PHE A 258 -27.10 -8.21 -4.79
CA PHE A 258 -27.28 -8.56 -3.37
C PHE A 258 -26.43 -7.67 -2.42
N GLY A 259 -26.34 -6.38 -2.70
CA GLY A 259 -25.58 -5.43 -1.88
C GLY A 259 -24.09 -5.36 -2.19
N LEU A 260 -23.63 -5.78 -3.37
CA LEU A 260 -22.30 -5.46 -3.90
C LEU A 260 -22.30 -4.07 -4.54
N ARG A 261 -21.24 -3.29 -4.31
CA ARG A 261 -21.05 -1.95 -4.89
C ARG A 261 -20.27 -2.05 -6.20
N ILE A 262 -20.79 -1.41 -7.26
CA ILE A 262 -20.14 -1.33 -8.58
C ILE A 262 -19.27 -0.06 -8.69
N ASP A 263 -19.71 1.02 -8.01
CA ASP A 263 -19.07 2.33 -8.08
C ASP A 263 -17.75 2.39 -7.32
N THR A 264 -16.77 3.07 -7.92
CA THR A 264 -15.43 3.21 -7.35
C THR A 264 -15.46 4.20 -6.19
N ILE A 265 -15.44 3.70 -4.95
CA ILE A 265 -15.11 4.51 -3.78
C ILE A 265 -13.62 4.83 -3.86
N ASN A 266 -13.30 6.11 -3.91
CA ASN A 266 -11.95 6.59 -4.12
C ASN A 266 -11.18 6.59 -2.78
N LEU A 267 -10.43 5.52 -2.52
CA LEU A 267 -9.60 5.35 -1.32
C LEU A 267 -8.16 5.89 -1.47
N LYS A 268 -7.94 6.90 -2.33
CA LYS A 268 -6.60 7.47 -2.61
C LYS A 268 -5.78 7.82 -1.36
N LYS A 269 -6.43 8.21 -0.26
CA LYS A 269 -5.77 8.51 1.02
C LYS A 269 -4.93 7.34 1.54
N PHE A 270 -5.31 6.10 1.25
CA PHE A 270 -4.69 4.89 1.79
C PHE A 270 -3.92 4.09 0.73
N GLU A 271 -3.55 4.74 -0.39
CA GLU A 271 -2.83 4.14 -1.53
C GLU A 271 -3.49 2.85 -2.06
N ARG A 272 -4.80 2.74 -1.89
CA ARG A 272 -5.59 1.55 -2.28
C ARG A 272 -6.55 1.90 -3.38
N SER A 273 -6.63 0.98 -4.33
CA SER A 273 -7.58 1.06 -5.43
C SER A 273 -8.29 -0.29 -5.59
N LEU A 274 -9.48 -0.24 -6.18
CA LEU A 274 -10.18 -1.45 -6.58
C LEU A 274 -9.40 -2.13 -7.71
N VAL A 275 -9.21 -3.43 -7.59
CA VAL A 275 -8.52 -4.23 -8.61
C VAL A 275 -9.58 -4.78 -9.55
N LYS A 276 -9.59 -4.27 -10.78
CA LYS A 276 -10.59 -4.64 -11.81
C LYS A 276 -9.92 -5.28 -13.03
N PRO A 277 -9.29 -6.46 -12.90
CA PRO A 277 -8.70 -7.14 -14.03
C PRO A 277 -9.81 -7.76 -14.90
N GLY A 278 -9.54 -7.91 -16.20
CA GLY A 278 -10.51 -8.47 -17.14
C GLY A 278 -10.80 -9.97 -16.92
N SER A 279 -11.82 -10.48 -17.61
CA SER A 279 -12.28 -11.88 -17.52
C SER A 279 -11.18 -12.92 -17.77
N MET A 280 -10.15 -12.58 -18.54
CA MET A 280 -8.97 -13.43 -18.78
C MET A 280 -8.19 -13.81 -17.52
N TRP A 281 -8.32 -13.05 -16.43
CA TRP A 281 -7.65 -13.30 -15.16
C TRP A 281 -8.42 -14.26 -14.26
N ARG A 282 -9.68 -14.56 -14.58
CA ARG A 282 -10.59 -15.40 -13.78
C ARG A 282 -10.00 -16.77 -13.43
N GLU A 283 -9.41 -17.42 -14.43
CA GLU A 283 -8.81 -18.74 -14.23
C GLU A 283 -7.75 -18.72 -13.13
N ILE A 284 -6.90 -17.70 -13.13
CA ILE A 284 -5.77 -17.56 -12.21
C ILE A 284 -6.23 -17.06 -10.83
N LEU A 285 -7.06 -16.03 -10.78
CA LEU A 285 -7.39 -15.35 -9.51
C LEU A 285 -8.58 -15.98 -8.78
N ILE A 286 -9.49 -16.64 -9.50
CA ILE A 286 -10.73 -17.17 -8.93
C ILE A 286 -10.77 -18.70 -9.03
N SER A 287 -10.61 -19.28 -10.22
CA SER A 287 -10.86 -20.71 -10.46
C SER A 287 -9.73 -21.63 -9.98
N SER A 288 -8.49 -21.15 -9.94
CA SER A 288 -7.30 -21.95 -9.60
C SER A 288 -7.20 -22.36 -8.11
N GLY A 289 -8.01 -21.73 -7.24
CA GLY A 289 -7.84 -21.85 -5.79
C GLY A 289 -6.65 -21.06 -5.22
N HIS A 290 -6.03 -20.18 -6.02
CA HIS A 290 -4.88 -19.38 -5.59
C HIS A 290 -5.11 -18.57 -4.31
N PRO A 291 -6.24 -17.85 -4.13
CA PRO A 291 -6.49 -17.15 -2.86
C PRO A 291 -6.44 -18.08 -1.66
N THR A 292 -7.11 -19.24 -1.75
CA THR A 292 -7.09 -20.27 -0.69
C THR A 292 -5.66 -20.73 -0.40
N TRP A 293 -4.85 -20.95 -1.44
CA TRP A 293 -3.47 -21.36 -1.28
C TRP A 293 -2.64 -20.31 -0.54
N VAL A 294 -2.74 -19.02 -0.91
CA VAL A 294 -1.98 -17.94 -0.27
C VAL A 294 -2.36 -17.80 1.21
N LEU A 295 -3.65 -17.90 1.52
CA LEU A 295 -4.13 -17.86 2.91
C LEU A 295 -3.59 -19.02 3.74
N ASN A 296 -3.60 -20.24 3.19
CA ASN A 296 -3.05 -21.42 3.85
C ASN A 296 -1.54 -21.30 4.03
N PHE A 297 -0.83 -20.83 3.01
CA PHE A 297 0.61 -20.60 3.06
C PHE A 297 0.99 -19.62 4.18
N TYR A 298 0.30 -18.47 4.26
CA TYR A 298 0.50 -17.51 5.35
C TYR A 298 0.18 -18.11 6.71
N THR A 299 -0.92 -18.87 6.82
CA THR A 299 -1.31 -19.53 8.08
C THR A 299 -0.25 -20.52 8.54
N THR A 300 0.32 -21.31 7.64
CA THR A 300 1.40 -22.26 7.98
C THR A 300 2.69 -21.53 8.35
N LEU A 301 3.05 -20.43 7.66
CA LEU A 301 4.19 -19.60 8.04
C LEU A 301 4.01 -19.00 9.44
N ARG A 302 2.82 -18.48 9.75
CA ARG A 302 2.46 -17.95 11.07
C ARG A 302 2.63 -18.99 12.18
N GLN A 303 2.24 -20.23 11.92
CA GLN A 303 2.43 -21.34 12.85
C GLN A 303 3.91 -21.72 13.00
N LYS A 304 4.67 -21.75 11.90
CA LYS A 304 6.11 -22.06 11.91
C LYS A 304 6.89 -21.05 12.77
N TYR A 305 6.55 -19.77 12.67
CA TYR A 305 7.25 -18.66 13.34
C TYR A 305 6.55 -18.16 14.60
N SER A 306 5.65 -18.94 15.21
CA SER A 306 4.83 -18.49 16.34
C SER A 306 5.60 -18.05 17.60
N TYR A 307 6.88 -18.45 17.72
CA TYR A 307 7.75 -18.09 18.84
C TYR A 307 8.55 -16.80 18.62
N ASP A 308 8.62 -16.32 17.38
CA ASP A 308 9.31 -15.09 17.02
C ASP A 308 8.31 -13.93 17.03
N THR A 309 8.41 -13.03 18.00
CA THR A 309 7.45 -11.92 18.15
C THR A 309 7.54 -10.88 17.03
N LEU A 310 8.61 -10.90 16.23
CA LEU A 310 8.86 -9.96 15.13
C LEU A 310 8.66 -10.61 13.75
N TRP A 311 8.24 -11.88 13.69
CA TRP A 311 8.05 -12.60 12.42
C TRP A 311 7.07 -11.89 11.48
N GLY A 312 6.09 -11.18 12.07
CA GLY A 312 5.09 -10.39 11.36
C GLY A 312 5.73 -9.35 10.43
N ASP A 313 6.91 -8.85 10.77
CA ASP A 313 7.62 -7.82 10.01
C ASP A 313 8.68 -8.40 9.07
N SER A 314 8.80 -9.73 9.01
CA SER A 314 9.67 -10.38 8.04
C SER A 314 9.22 -10.06 6.60
N PRO A 315 10.15 -9.92 5.64
CA PRO A 315 9.80 -9.56 4.26
C PRO A 315 8.75 -10.48 3.62
N ILE A 316 8.81 -11.78 3.91
CA ILE A 316 7.86 -12.77 3.38
C ILE A 316 6.46 -12.61 4.01
N ALA A 317 6.38 -12.30 5.30
CA ALA A 317 5.11 -12.08 5.99
C ALA A 317 4.43 -10.80 5.48
N VAL A 318 5.20 -9.71 5.36
CA VAL A 318 4.73 -8.44 4.78
C VAL A 318 4.23 -8.63 3.36
N SER A 319 5.01 -9.26 2.48
CA SER A 319 4.63 -9.46 1.07
C SER A 319 3.40 -10.37 0.93
N CYS A 320 3.27 -11.41 1.75
CA CYS A 320 2.06 -12.25 1.81
C CYS A 320 0.84 -11.43 2.23
N ARG A 321 0.91 -10.66 3.33
CA ARG A 321 -0.23 -9.87 3.80
C ARG A 321 -0.64 -8.81 2.81
N GLN A 322 0.30 -8.07 2.22
CA GLN A 322 0.01 -7.10 1.17
C GLN A 322 -0.76 -7.73 0.00
N LEU A 323 -0.34 -8.92 -0.45
CA LEU A 323 -1.06 -9.65 -1.50
C LEU A 323 -2.48 -10.06 -1.03
N ILE A 324 -2.63 -10.62 0.17
CA ILE A 324 -3.95 -11.02 0.73
C ILE A 324 -4.89 -9.81 0.83
N VAL A 325 -4.36 -8.69 1.29
CA VAL A 325 -5.10 -7.45 1.45
C VAL A 325 -5.51 -6.86 0.10
N GLN A 326 -4.65 -6.96 -0.92
CA GLN A 326 -4.98 -6.57 -2.29
C GLN A 326 -6.03 -7.50 -2.93
N LEU A 327 -6.04 -8.78 -2.59
CA LEU A 327 -7.10 -9.70 -3.00
C LEU A 327 -8.47 -9.33 -2.40
N CYS A 328 -8.51 -8.58 -1.29
CA CYS A 328 -9.77 -8.07 -0.72
C CYS A 328 -10.45 -7.00 -1.60
N SER A 329 -9.71 -6.31 -2.47
CA SER A 329 -10.23 -5.25 -3.34
C SER A 329 -10.53 -5.71 -4.77
N LEU A 330 -10.50 -7.03 -5.02
CA LEU A 330 -10.81 -7.62 -6.32
C LEU A 330 -12.30 -7.42 -6.68
N ALA A 331 -12.56 -6.91 -7.89
CA ALA A 331 -13.88 -6.61 -8.41
C ALA A 331 -13.94 -6.66 -9.95
N GLY A 332 -15.13 -6.47 -10.52
CA GLY A 332 -15.32 -6.37 -11.97
C GLY A 332 -15.42 -7.72 -12.68
N SER A 333 -15.14 -7.72 -13.99
CA SER A 333 -15.40 -8.86 -14.89
C SER A 333 -14.52 -10.09 -14.66
N VAL A 334 -13.52 -10.00 -13.77
CA VAL A 334 -12.80 -11.17 -13.26
C VAL A 334 -13.74 -12.20 -12.64
N PHE A 335 -14.81 -11.75 -11.96
CA PHE A 335 -15.85 -12.65 -11.45
C PHE A 335 -16.80 -13.10 -12.58
N PRO A 336 -17.34 -14.33 -12.52
CA PRO A 336 -18.39 -14.75 -13.43
C PRO A 336 -19.69 -13.96 -13.21
N ASN A 337 -20.55 -13.91 -14.23
CA ASN A 337 -21.89 -13.31 -14.12
C ASN A 337 -22.85 -14.28 -13.40
N ASP A 338 -22.63 -14.50 -12.11
CA ASP A 338 -23.37 -15.45 -11.26
C ASP A 338 -24.16 -14.74 -10.14
N ASN A 339 -24.69 -13.54 -10.42
CA ASN A 339 -25.36 -12.68 -9.45
C ASN A 339 -24.49 -12.29 -8.23
N GLY A 340 -23.16 -12.41 -8.36
CA GLY A 340 -22.20 -12.03 -7.32
C GLY A 340 -21.85 -13.15 -6.35
N ASP A 341 -22.38 -14.36 -6.53
CA ASP A 341 -22.12 -15.51 -5.65
C ASP A 341 -20.62 -15.83 -5.53
N ALA A 342 -19.88 -15.82 -6.64
CA ALA A 342 -18.43 -16.04 -6.62
C ALA A 342 -17.69 -14.94 -5.86
N GLN A 343 -18.09 -13.68 -6.00
CA GLN A 343 -17.48 -12.57 -5.28
C GLN A 343 -17.77 -12.64 -3.79
N ILE A 344 -19.01 -12.97 -3.40
CA ILE A 344 -19.39 -13.19 -2.00
C ILE A 344 -18.56 -14.31 -1.37
N LYS A 345 -18.42 -15.46 -2.06
CA LYS A 345 -17.58 -16.58 -1.59
C LYS A 345 -16.11 -16.18 -1.43
N HIS A 346 -15.58 -15.42 -2.38
CA HIS A 346 -14.21 -14.89 -2.32
C HIS A 346 -14.00 -13.98 -1.11
N LEU A 347 -14.91 -13.02 -0.89
CA LEU A 347 -14.86 -12.12 0.27
C LEU A 347 -14.98 -12.89 1.59
N MET A 348 -15.90 -13.87 1.69
CA MET A 348 -16.03 -14.72 2.88
C MET A 348 -14.75 -15.50 3.20
N LEU A 349 -14.13 -16.08 2.18
CA LEU A 349 -12.89 -16.85 2.32
C LEU A 349 -11.77 -15.98 2.91
N ILE A 350 -11.54 -14.80 2.33
CA ILE A 350 -10.47 -13.92 2.80
C ILE A 350 -10.80 -13.33 4.17
N LEU A 351 -12.05 -12.89 4.39
CA LEU A 351 -12.49 -12.37 5.68
C LEU A 351 -12.27 -13.39 6.80
N SER A 352 -12.53 -14.68 6.55
CA SER A 352 -12.32 -15.75 7.54
C SER A 352 -10.88 -15.85 8.04
N ALA A 353 -9.92 -15.54 7.18
CA ALA A 353 -8.49 -15.56 7.52
C ALA A 353 -8.04 -14.23 8.15
N VAL A 354 -8.40 -13.10 7.55
CA VAL A 354 -8.04 -11.74 8.02
C VAL A 354 -8.57 -11.47 9.42
N VAL A 355 -9.76 -11.96 9.75
CA VAL A 355 -10.36 -11.77 11.07
C VAL A 355 -9.46 -12.31 12.20
N LEU A 356 -8.62 -13.31 11.93
CA LEU A 356 -7.64 -13.84 12.91
C LEU A 356 -6.48 -12.88 13.22
N TRP A 357 -6.30 -11.83 12.43
CA TRP A 357 -5.28 -10.79 12.62
C TRP A 357 -5.73 -9.68 13.55
N ILE A 358 -7.05 -9.56 13.76
CA ILE A 358 -7.70 -8.45 14.43
C ILE A 358 -8.59 -8.89 15.60
N GLU A 359 -8.71 -10.20 15.85
CA GLU A 359 -9.48 -10.76 16.96
C GLU A 359 -8.69 -11.66 17.92
N PRO A 360 -8.98 -11.59 19.24
CA PRO A 360 -9.79 -10.57 19.91
C PRO A 360 -9.02 -9.23 20.05
N PRO A 361 -9.65 -8.06 19.78
CA PRO A 361 -8.94 -6.78 19.67
C PRO A 361 -8.12 -6.40 20.90
N ASP A 362 -8.67 -6.57 22.10
CA ASP A 362 -8.04 -6.21 23.37
C ASP A 362 -6.78 -7.02 23.66
N VAL A 363 -6.76 -8.29 23.26
CA VAL A 363 -5.59 -9.17 23.39
C VAL A 363 -4.50 -8.76 22.41
N ILE A 364 -4.87 -8.47 21.16
CA ILE A 364 -3.91 -8.06 20.13
C ILE A 364 -3.29 -6.72 20.49
N THR A 365 -4.09 -5.73 20.88
CA THR A 365 -3.55 -4.41 21.26
C THR A 365 -2.73 -4.47 22.54
N ALA A 366 -3.05 -5.38 23.47
CA ALA A 366 -2.19 -5.65 24.62
C ALA A 366 -0.85 -6.27 24.20
N SER A 367 -0.85 -7.17 23.21
CA SER A 367 0.38 -7.73 22.64
C SER A 367 1.24 -6.66 21.97
N ILE A 368 0.64 -5.75 21.19
CA ILE A 368 1.34 -4.64 20.53
C ILE A 368 2.00 -3.73 21.59
N ARG A 369 1.24 -3.32 22.62
CA ARG A 369 1.77 -2.52 23.74
C ARG A 369 2.90 -3.19 24.51
N ASN A 370 3.01 -4.52 24.43
CA ASN A 370 4.08 -5.30 25.03
C ASN A 370 5.25 -5.58 24.06
N GLY A 371 5.34 -4.85 22.95
CA GLY A 371 6.42 -4.95 21.97
C GLY A 371 6.20 -5.99 20.86
N GLY A 372 4.96 -6.45 20.66
CA GLY A 372 4.59 -7.25 19.50
C GLY A 372 4.37 -6.39 18.25
N SER A 373 4.52 -7.01 17.08
CA SER A 373 4.26 -6.35 15.79
C SER A 373 2.80 -5.91 15.62
N GLU A 374 2.60 -4.66 15.23
CA GLU A 374 1.32 -4.05 14.87
C GLU A 374 0.85 -4.39 13.45
N SER A 375 1.73 -4.95 12.61
CA SER A 375 1.52 -5.05 11.16
C SER A 375 0.28 -5.88 10.80
N GLU A 376 0.04 -7.02 11.48
CA GLU A 376 -1.17 -7.82 11.25
C GLU A 376 -2.45 -7.03 11.55
N PHE A 377 -2.45 -6.22 12.62
CA PHE A 377 -3.59 -5.42 13.04
C PHE A 377 -3.90 -4.31 12.03
N ILE A 378 -2.88 -3.58 11.58
CA ILE A 378 -3.02 -2.53 10.58
C ILE A 378 -3.50 -3.11 9.25
N ASP A 379 -2.86 -4.18 8.76
CA ASP A 379 -3.26 -4.86 7.51
C ASP A 379 -4.69 -5.41 7.59
N GLY A 380 -5.10 -5.89 8.76
CA GLY A 380 -6.47 -6.34 9.00
C GLY A 380 -7.50 -5.21 8.94
N CYS A 381 -7.25 -4.06 9.56
CA CYS A 381 -8.10 -2.87 9.44
C CYS A 381 -8.28 -2.45 7.97
N HIS A 382 -7.17 -2.53 7.25
CA HIS A 382 -7.07 -2.23 5.84
C HIS A 382 -7.86 -3.19 4.94
N ALA A 383 -7.84 -4.49 5.25
CA ALA A 383 -8.69 -5.47 4.57
C ALA A 383 -10.18 -5.24 4.86
N LEU A 384 -10.56 -4.85 6.08
CA LEU A 384 -11.95 -4.47 6.39
C LEU A 384 -12.39 -3.26 5.54
N LEU A 385 -11.54 -2.24 5.39
CA LEU A 385 -11.82 -1.08 4.53
C LEU A 385 -12.04 -1.48 3.06
N SER A 386 -11.20 -2.37 2.53
CA SER A 386 -11.35 -2.89 1.16
C SER A 386 -12.69 -3.63 0.98
N ILE A 387 -13.06 -4.49 1.93
CA ILE A 387 -14.33 -5.23 1.89
C ILE A 387 -15.53 -4.28 2.03
N ALA A 388 -15.46 -3.31 2.94
CA ALA A 388 -16.49 -2.29 3.11
C ALA A 388 -16.72 -1.47 1.83
N SER A 389 -15.67 -1.25 1.05
CA SER A 389 -15.76 -0.49 -0.20
C SER A 389 -16.45 -1.25 -1.33
N LEU A 390 -16.49 -2.58 -1.25
CA LEU A 390 -17.14 -3.46 -2.22
C LEU A 390 -18.56 -3.90 -1.81
N THR A 391 -18.97 -3.62 -0.58
CA THR A 391 -20.19 -4.17 0.01
C THR A 391 -21.06 -3.09 0.63
N THR A 392 -22.35 -3.33 0.68
CA THR A 392 -23.28 -2.60 1.54
C THR A 392 -23.07 -3.02 3.00
N GLY A 393 -23.44 -2.15 3.94
CA GLY A 393 -23.36 -2.48 5.37
C GLY A 393 -24.08 -3.78 5.74
N SER A 394 -25.24 -4.06 5.14
CA SER A 394 -25.99 -5.29 5.37
C SER A 394 -25.31 -6.55 4.81
N LEU A 395 -24.70 -6.46 3.63
CA LEU A 395 -23.97 -7.59 3.06
C LEU A 395 -22.74 -7.89 3.91
N PHE A 396 -21.97 -6.87 4.29
CA PHE A 396 -20.81 -7.06 5.15
C PHE A 396 -21.21 -7.68 6.51
N ASP A 397 -22.29 -7.19 7.11
CA ASP A 397 -22.81 -7.74 8.37
C ASP A 397 -23.15 -9.23 8.25
N ASN A 398 -23.76 -9.63 7.14
CA ASN A 398 -24.06 -11.04 6.85
C ASN A 398 -22.79 -11.87 6.60
N LEU A 399 -21.81 -11.33 5.88
CA LEU A 399 -20.51 -11.99 5.67
C LEU A 399 -19.85 -12.30 7.02
N LEU A 400 -19.78 -11.32 7.93
CA LEU A 400 -19.15 -11.54 9.24
C LEU A 400 -19.97 -12.49 10.12
N LYS A 401 -21.30 -12.34 10.15
CA LYS A 401 -22.19 -13.24 10.92
C LYS A 401 -22.15 -14.69 10.44
N SER A 402 -21.77 -14.94 9.20
CA SER A 402 -21.60 -16.30 8.69
C SER A 402 -20.38 -17.02 9.29
N ILE A 403 -19.41 -16.27 9.82
CA ILE A 403 -18.16 -16.81 10.37
C ILE A 403 -17.94 -16.49 11.86
N ARG A 404 -18.73 -15.57 12.43
CA ARG A 404 -18.64 -15.09 13.81
C ARG A 404 -20.04 -14.85 14.41
N PRO A 405 -20.18 -14.87 15.75
CA PRO A 405 -21.48 -14.68 16.40
C PRO A 405 -21.95 -13.23 16.49
N TYR A 406 -21.21 -12.26 15.93
CA TYR A 406 -21.52 -10.84 15.96
C TYR A 406 -21.43 -10.19 14.57
N GLY A 407 -22.02 -9.01 14.47
CA GLY A 407 -22.07 -8.21 13.26
C GLY A 407 -20.87 -7.30 13.05
N THR A 408 -20.78 -6.70 11.86
CA THR A 408 -19.66 -5.84 11.44
C THR A 408 -19.50 -4.63 12.35
N VAL A 409 -20.62 -4.03 12.77
CA VAL A 409 -20.64 -2.85 13.63
C VAL A 409 -20.05 -3.16 15.01
N ASN A 410 -20.29 -4.35 15.56
CA ASN A 410 -19.73 -4.78 16.84
C ASN A 410 -18.21 -4.94 16.76
N LEU A 411 -17.70 -5.58 15.70
CA LEU A 411 -16.27 -5.75 15.48
C LEU A 411 -15.57 -4.39 15.28
N LEU A 412 -16.11 -3.54 14.39
CA LEU A 412 -15.57 -2.19 14.17
C LEU A 412 -15.59 -1.37 15.46
N SER A 413 -16.64 -1.49 16.27
CA SER A 413 -16.73 -0.83 17.57
C SER A 413 -15.61 -1.27 18.52
N ALA A 414 -15.32 -2.57 18.60
CA ALA A 414 -14.25 -3.08 19.45
C ALA A 414 -12.86 -2.61 18.97
N LEU A 415 -12.59 -2.69 17.66
CA LEU A 415 -11.32 -2.26 17.06
C LEU A 415 -11.09 -0.75 17.23
N THR A 416 -12.10 0.06 16.90
CA THR A 416 -12.03 1.52 17.03
C THR A 416 -11.84 1.92 18.49
N SER A 417 -12.44 1.18 19.43
CA SER A 417 -12.23 1.44 20.85
C SER A 417 -10.78 1.27 21.26
N GLU A 418 -10.12 0.20 20.80
CA GLU A 418 -8.72 -0.05 21.12
C GLU A 418 -7.77 0.94 20.42
N ALA A 419 -8.05 1.32 19.17
CA ALA A 419 -7.28 2.34 18.46
C ALA A 419 -7.36 3.70 19.17
N VAL A 420 -8.56 4.13 19.58
CA VAL A 420 -8.76 5.38 20.35
C VAL A 420 -8.04 5.35 21.69
N LYS A 421 -8.12 4.23 22.43
CA LYS A 421 -7.37 4.07 23.68
C LYS A 421 -5.86 4.16 23.46
N SER A 422 -5.37 3.58 22.36
CA SER A 422 -3.95 3.68 21.99
C SER A 422 -3.55 5.13 21.75
N VAL A 423 -4.26 5.84 20.86
CA VAL A 423 -3.98 7.25 20.52
C VAL A 423 -3.96 8.15 21.77
N LEU A 424 -4.89 7.93 22.71
CA LEU A 424 -5.03 8.80 23.88
C LEU A 424 -4.13 8.41 25.05
N ASN A 425 -3.69 7.16 25.13
CA ASN A 425 -2.73 6.72 26.15
C ASN A 425 -1.28 6.83 25.68
N ASN A 426 -1.05 7.09 24.39
CA ASN A 426 0.28 7.12 23.84
C ASN A 426 1.10 8.29 24.41
N GLN A 427 2.22 7.95 25.03
CA GLN A 427 3.17 8.88 25.64
C GLN A 427 4.43 9.07 24.77
N SER A 428 4.54 8.32 23.66
CA SER A 428 5.67 8.33 22.74
C SER A 428 5.26 8.87 21.38
N GLU A 429 5.95 9.92 20.91
CA GLU A 429 5.76 10.43 19.55
C GLU A 429 6.14 9.41 18.46
N GLU A 430 6.91 8.37 18.81
CA GLU A 430 7.38 7.34 17.86
C GLU A 430 6.35 6.22 17.58
N GLU A 431 5.39 5.99 18.48
CA GLU A 431 4.40 4.92 18.32
C GLU A 431 3.19 5.40 17.50
N THR A 432 3.11 5.04 16.22
CA THR A 432 2.13 5.60 15.27
C THR A 432 0.94 4.68 14.96
N TRP A 433 1.00 3.39 15.31
CA TRP A 433 -0.01 2.39 14.91
C TRP A 433 -1.43 2.74 15.35
N GLY A 434 -1.60 3.37 16.52
CA GLY A 434 -2.90 3.78 17.03
C GLY A 434 -3.55 4.83 16.12
N ILE A 435 -2.77 5.79 15.63
CA ILE A 435 -3.23 6.84 14.72
C ILE A 435 -3.55 6.23 13.36
N ASP A 436 -2.65 5.41 12.81
CA ASP A 436 -2.82 4.81 11.49
C ASP A 436 -4.05 3.90 11.44
N SER A 437 -4.21 3.01 12.43
CA SER A 437 -5.38 2.13 12.52
C SER A 437 -6.67 2.91 12.74
N LEU A 438 -6.65 3.98 13.54
CA LEU A 438 -7.84 4.82 13.77
C LEU A 438 -8.29 5.52 12.49
N ASP A 439 -7.35 6.08 11.71
CA ASP A 439 -7.64 6.73 10.43
C ASP A 439 -8.30 5.74 9.45
N ILE A 440 -7.79 4.51 9.35
CA ILE A 440 -8.34 3.45 8.48
C ILE A 440 -9.74 3.02 8.95
N LEU A 441 -9.91 2.82 10.26
CA LEU A 441 -11.17 2.38 10.84
C LEU A 441 -12.25 3.46 10.70
N LEU A 442 -11.93 4.74 10.91
CA LEU A 442 -12.86 5.84 10.72
C LEU A 442 -13.26 6.02 9.26
N GLU A 443 -12.34 5.80 8.31
CA GLU A 443 -12.72 5.71 6.90
C GLU A 443 -13.65 4.53 6.64
N THR A 444 -13.42 3.38 7.29
CA THR A 444 -14.31 2.21 7.17
C THR A 444 -15.72 2.54 7.66
N TRP A 445 -15.85 3.25 8.78
CA TRP A 445 -17.13 3.78 9.26
C TRP A 445 -17.76 4.76 8.26
N ASN A 446 -16.97 5.65 7.67
CA ASN A 446 -17.43 6.59 6.64
C ASN A 446 -18.03 5.87 5.44
N VAL A 447 -17.33 4.86 4.91
CA VAL A 447 -17.79 4.06 3.77
C VAL A 447 -19.10 3.32 4.06
N LEU A 448 -19.26 2.80 5.29
CA LEU A 448 -20.43 2.02 5.67
C LEU A 448 -21.65 2.88 6.05
N LEU A 449 -21.44 3.99 6.74
CA LEU A 449 -22.53 4.86 7.25
C LEU A 449 -22.82 6.07 6.36
N GLY A 450 -21.88 6.45 5.48
CA GLY A 450 -22.01 7.59 4.56
C GLY A 450 -22.85 7.30 3.31
N ASP A 451 -23.37 6.08 3.15
CA ASP A 451 -24.25 5.73 2.04
C ASP A 451 -25.58 6.50 2.11
N VAL A 452 -26.00 7.08 0.98
CA VAL A 452 -27.25 7.84 0.85
C VAL A 452 -28.47 6.94 1.03
N ASP A 453 -28.32 5.63 0.81
CA ASP A 453 -29.34 4.61 1.02
C ASP A 453 -29.39 4.05 2.48
N ALA A 454 -28.66 4.64 3.43
CA ALA A 454 -28.70 4.26 4.85
C ALA A 454 -30.13 4.29 5.44
N ASP A 455 -31.03 5.09 4.88
CA ASP A 455 -32.45 5.16 5.27
C ASP A 455 -33.25 3.89 4.89
N LYS A 456 -32.77 3.09 3.93
CA LYS A 456 -33.45 1.86 3.48
C LYS A 456 -33.07 0.62 4.28
N ASN A 457 -31.88 0.60 4.88
CA ASN A 457 -31.36 -0.51 5.68
C ASN A 457 -30.81 0.01 7.01
N PRO A 458 -31.68 0.23 8.02
CA PRO A 458 -31.25 0.76 9.31
C PRO A 458 -30.28 -0.20 9.99
N ILE A 459 -29.34 0.37 10.75
CA ILE A 459 -28.40 -0.39 11.57
C ILE A 459 -29.18 -1.30 12.53
N SER A 460 -28.66 -2.52 12.77
CA SER A 460 -29.31 -3.45 13.70
C SER A 460 -29.38 -2.85 15.11
N THR A 461 -30.31 -3.31 15.95
CA THR A 461 -30.40 -2.86 17.35
C THR A 461 -29.10 -3.06 18.10
N ASP A 462 -28.44 -4.20 17.89
CA ASP A 462 -27.16 -4.52 18.51
C ASP A 462 -26.03 -3.64 17.97
N GLY A 463 -26.07 -3.31 16.68
CA GLY A 463 -25.17 -2.36 16.05
C GLY A 463 -25.34 -0.95 16.63
N ALA A 464 -26.57 -0.50 16.82
CA ALA A 464 -26.85 0.79 17.47
C ALA A 464 -26.33 0.81 18.92
N LEU A 465 -26.54 -0.26 19.68
CA LEU A 465 -25.98 -0.34 21.03
C LEU A 465 -24.44 -0.28 21.02
N ALA A 466 -23.79 -0.98 20.08
CA ALA A 466 -22.34 -0.93 19.92
C ALA A 466 -21.84 0.48 19.54
N SER A 467 -22.42 1.11 18.52
CA SER A 467 -22.09 2.48 18.11
C SER A 467 -22.30 3.49 19.25
N SER A 468 -23.40 3.36 20.00
CA SER A 468 -23.64 4.21 21.17
C SER A 468 -22.61 4.00 22.27
N SER A 469 -22.18 2.77 22.52
CA SER A 469 -21.17 2.45 23.53
C SER A 469 -19.80 3.00 23.14
N LEU A 470 -19.40 2.77 21.89
CA LEU A 470 -18.18 3.33 21.30
C LEU A 470 -18.16 4.85 21.42
N PHE A 471 -19.22 5.52 21.00
CA PHE A 471 -19.28 6.97 21.03
C PHE A 471 -19.13 7.52 22.46
N LYS A 472 -19.81 6.91 23.44
CA LYS A 472 -19.64 7.29 24.86
C LYS A 472 -18.19 7.13 25.32
N MET A 473 -17.57 5.99 25.00
CA MET A 473 -16.17 5.71 25.33
C MET A 473 -15.22 6.72 24.68
N ILE A 474 -15.43 7.09 23.41
CA ILE A 474 -14.65 8.12 22.70
C ILE A 474 -14.74 9.45 23.46
N VAL A 475 -15.96 9.92 23.73
CA VAL A 475 -16.17 11.20 24.42
C VAL A 475 -15.52 11.19 25.81
N GLU A 476 -15.74 10.14 26.59
CA GLU A 476 -15.16 10.01 27.93
C GLU A 476 -13.63 9.96 27.90
N SER A 477 -13.04 9.24 26.94
CA SER A 477 -11.59 9.11 26.82
C SER A 477 -10.94 10.42 26.42
N HIS A 478 -11.51 11.15 25.45
CA HIS A 478 -11.00 12.47 25.08
C HIS A 478 -11.20 13.52 26.18
N LEU A 479 -12.32 13.47 26.92
CA LEU A 479 -12.52 14.33 28.09
C LEU A 479 -11.46 14.03 29.16
N LYS A 480 -11.12 12.76 29.39
CA LYS A 480 -10.04 12.39 30.30
C LYS A 480 -8.70 12.95 29.82
N ALA A 481 -8.33 12.71 28.55
CA ALA A 481 -7.09 13.22 27.98
C ALA A 481 -6.98 14.75 28.05
N ALA A 482 -8.06 15.48 27.73
CA ALA A 482 -8.12 16.94 27.85
C ALA A 482 -8.03 17.42 29.32
N ALA A 483 -8.51 16.61 30.28
CA ALA A 483 -8.36 16.91 31.70
C ALA A 483 -6.92 16.71 32.19
N ASP A 484 -6.18 15.79 31.59
CA ASP A 484 -4.80 15.43 31.94
C ASP A 484 -3.80 16.43 31.32
N SER A 485 -3.97 16.78 30.04
CA SER A 485 -3.16 17.80 29.34
C SER A 485 -3.55 19.25 29.65
N ALA A 486 -4.52 19.45 30.55
CA ALA A 486 -4.96 20.79 30.95
C ALA A 486 -3.82 21.63 31.56
N PHE A 487 -2.81 20.96 32.12
CA PHE A 487 -1.69 21.55 32.85
C PHE A 487 -0.37 21.54 32.07
N GLU A 488 -0.38 21.09 30.83
CA GLU A 488 0.80 21.08 29.96
C GLU A 488 0.88 22.40 29.19
N ASP A 489 1.93 23.18 29.45
CA ASP A 489 2.26 24.42 28.72
C ASP A 489 2.96 24.04 27.41
N THR A 490 2.21 23.95 26.30
CA THR A 490 2.76 23.71 24.96
C THR A 490 2.56 24.96 24.11
N ASP A 491 3.66 25.66 23.85
CA ASP A 491 3.70 27.04 23.31
C ASP A 491 3.96 27.07 21.79
N ASP A 492 3.39 26.12 21.03
CA ASP A 492 3.59 26.02 19.57
C ASP A 492 2.32 26.35 18.77
N THR A 493 2.25 27.60 18.31
CA THR A 493 1.10 28.18 17.58
C THR A 493 0.92 27.65 16.16
N GLU A 494 1.97 27.17 15.50
CA GLU A 494 1.90 26.62 14.13
C GLU A 494 1.42 25.15 14.12
N TYR A 495 1.81 24.38 15.14
CA TYR A 495 1.27 23.04 15.44
C TYR A 495 -0.24 23.08 15.78
N PHE A 496 -0.70 24.20 16.34
CA PHE A 496 -2.10 24.40 16.71
C PHE A 496 -3.06 24.41 15.50
N HIS A 497 -2.71 25.02 14.37
CA HIS A 497 -3.62 25.12 13.22
C HIS A 497 -3.78 23.78 12.46
N VAL A 498 -2.69 23.03 12.29
CA VAL A 498 -2.70 21.70 11.65
C VAL A 498 -3.44 20.70 12.54
N SER A 499 -3.24 20.76 13.87
CA SER A 499 -3.94 19.91 14.82
C SER A 499 -5.44 20.22 14.92
N VAL A 500 -5.88 21.47 14.73
CA VAL A 500 -7.30 21.82 14.67
C VAL A 500 -7.98 21.26 13.43
N SER A 501 -7.40 21.41 12.23
CA SER A 501 -8.01 20.90 10.99
C SER A 501 -8.12 19.38 10.97
N LYS A 502 -7.07 18.67 11.40
CA LYS A 502 -7.08 17.20 11.55
C LYS A 502 -8.12 16.76 12.59
N ARG A 503 -8.26 17.51 13.68
CA ARG A 503 -9.28 17.25 14.71
C ARG A 503 -10.69 17.46 14.18
N ASP A 504 -10.91 18.45 13.32
CA ASP A 504 -12.23 18.73 12.71
C ASP A 504 -12.72 17.58 11.82
N GLU A 505 -11.86 17.04 10.95
CA GLU A 505 -12.17 15.86 10.12
C GLU A 505 -12.50 14.64 10.99
N GLN A 506 -11.70 14.39 12.03
CA GLN A 506 -11.90 13.28 12.95
C GLN A 506 -13.22 13.41 13.73
N LEU A 507 -13.55 14.62 14.20
CA LEU A 507 -14.81 14.90 14.90
C LEU A 507 -16.03 14.69 13.99
N ALA A 508 -15.94 15.02 12.71
CA ALA A 508 -16.99 14.72 11.74
C ALA A 508 -17.24 13.21 11.61
N LEU A 509 -16.18 12.40 11.58
CA LEU A 509 -16.27 10.94 11.53
C LEU A 509 -16.85 10.35 12.84
N TYR A 510 -16.48 10.88 14.01
CA TYR A 510 -17.12 10.50 15.27
C TYR A 510 -18.59 10.88 15.33
N ALA A 511 -18.98 12.03 14.75
CA ALA A 511 -20.38 12.43 14.67
C ALA A 511 -21.20 11.48 13.79
N LEU A 512 -20.62 10.94 12.72
CA LEU A 512 -21.25 9.92 11.88
C LEU A 512 -21.58 8.64 12.67
N ILE A 513 -20.66 8.18 13.51
CA ILE A 513 -20.88 7.05 14.44
C ILE A 513 -21.99 7.40 15.44
N ALA A 514 -21.97 8.62 15.99
CA ALA A 514 -23.00 9.06 16.93
C ALA A 514 -24.41 9.06 16.31
N ARG A 515 -24.52 9.40 15.01
CA ARG A 515 -25.78 9.44 14.25
C ARG A 515 -26.44 8.06 14.15
N ALA A 516 -25.66 7.00 14.06
CA ALA A 516 -26.17 5.63 14.05
C ALA A 516 -26.98 5.29 15.32
N SER A 517 -26.90 6.10 16.38
CA SER A 517 -27.64 5.91 17.63
C SER A 517 -28.07 7.23 18.27
N ALA A 518 -28.56 8.16 17.45
CA ALA A 518 -28.94 9.51 17.88
C ALA A 518 -29.84 9.54 19.13
N ASN A 519 -30.76 8.57 19.26
CA ASN A 519 -31.67 8.46 20.40
C ASN A 519 -30.98 8.31 21.76
N THR A 520 -29.75 7.75 21.79
CA THR A 520 -28.98 7.56 23.03
C THR A 520 -27.81 8.53 23.14
N THR A 521 -27.20 8.92 22.02
CA THR A 521 -26.01 9.78 21.99
C THR A 521 -26.35 11.26 22.23
N ILE A 522 -27.48 11.76 21.70
CA ILE A 522 -27.90 13.16 21.93
C ILE A 522 -28.23 13.42 23.40
N PRO A 523 -29.05 12.61 24.10
CA PRO A 523 -29.31 12.83 25.53
C PRO A 523 -28.05 12.74 26.39
N PHE A 524 -27.13 11.84 26.05
CA PHE A 524 -25.84 11.71 26.74
C PHE A 524 -25.00 13.00 26.65
N LEU A 525 -24.89 13.60 25.47
CA LEU A 525 -24.17 14.87 25.29
C LEU A 525 -24.87 16.03 26.00
N ALA A 526 -26.20 16.10 25.94
CA ALA A 526 -26.98 17.13 26.64
C ALA A 526 -26.77 17.06 28.16
N GLN A 527 -26.72 15.85 28.71
CA GLN A 527 -26.39 15.63 30.12
C GLN A 527 -24.97 16.11 30.43
N LEU A 528 -23.95 15.65 29.68
CA LEU A 528 -22.56 16.06 29.90
C LEU A 528 -22.38 17.58 29.81
N PHE A 529 -23.00 18.21 28.83
CA PHE A 529 -22.94 19.66 28.65
C PHE A 529 -23.56 20.40 29.83
N SER A 530 -24.74 19.96 30.28
CA SER A 530 -25.44 20.55 31.45
C SER A 530 -24.62 20.41 32.73
N GLU A 531 -24.04 19.23 32.98
CA GLU A 531 -23.19 18.98 34.15
C GLU A 531 -21.94 19.87 34.16
N ARG A 532 -21.27 20.01 33.01
CA ARG A 532 -20.05 20.81 32.89
C ARG A 532 -20.34 22.31 32.99
N PHE A 533 -21.42 22.78 32.38
CA PHE A 533 -21.88 24.16 32.50
C PHE A 533 -22.21 24.53 33.96
N ALA A 534 -22.94 23.66 34.67
CA ALA A 534 -23.25 23.85 36.09
C ALA A 534 -21.97 23.94 36.95
N ARG A 535 -20.99 23.06 36.70
CA ARG A 535 -19.69 23.08 37.40
C ARG A 535 -18.86 24.32 37.09
N LEU A 536 -18.88 24.81 35.86
CA LEU A 536 -18.18 26.05 35.49
C LEU A 536 -18.77 27.25 36.23
N ASN A 537 -20.11 27.36 36.26
CA ASN A 537 -20.81 28.42 37.01
C ASN A 537 -20.47 28.39 38.51
N GLN A 538 -20.35 27.20 39.11
CA GLN A 538 -19.93 27.06 40.52
C GLN A 538 -18.52 27.61 40.76
N VAL A 539 -17.56 27.39 39.84
CA VAL A 539 -16.20 27.93 39.96
C VAL A 539 -16.15 29.44 39.80
N PHE A 540 -16.91 29.98 38.84
CA PHE A 540 -17.03 31.44 38.67
C PHE A 540 -17.57 32.13 39.93
N LEU A 541 -18.49 31.48 40.64
CA LEU A 541 -19.08 32.01 41.87
C LEU A 541 -18.18 31.87 43.11
N LEU A 542 -17.22 30.93 43.12
CA LEU A 542 -16.41 30.62 44.31
C LEU A 542 -15.06 31.34 44.41
N SER A 543 -14.58 31.98 43.34
CA SER A 543 -13.30 32.71 43.24
C SER A 543 -12.02 31.93 43.66
N CYS A 544 -11.04 31.96 42.75
CA CYS A 544 -9.61 31.62 42.94
C CYS A 544 -9.20 30.14 42.94
N ASN A 545 -9.21 29.52 41.74
CA ASN A 545 -8.08 28.67 41.34
C ASN A 545 -7.94 28.70 39.81
N LEU A 546 -7.06 29.58 39.29
CA LEU A 546 -6.83 29.77 37.84
C LEU A 546 -6.52 28.44 37.10
N PRO A 547 -5.73 27.49 37.66
CA PRO A 547 -5.51 26.19 37.04
C PRO A 547 -6.77 25.31 36.93
N GLU A 548 -7.69 25.41 37.90
CA GLU A 548 -8.94 24.66 37.89
C GLU A 548 -9.95 25.25 36.89
N LEU A 549 -9.87 26.56 36.66
CA LEU A 549 -10.64 27.27 35.63
C LEU A 549 -10.19 26.84 34.22
N LEU A 550 -8.88 26.87 33.94
CA LEU A 550 -8.30 26.46 32.65
C LEU A 550 -8.63 24.99 32.29
N ARG A 551 -8.54 24.08 33.27
CA ARG A 551 -8.95 22.68 33.10
C ARG A 551 -10.42 22.55 32.73
N LYS A 552 -11.30 23.32 33.39
CA LYS A 552 -12.74 23.27 33.14
C LYS A 552 -13.12 23.94 31.82
N GLU A 553 -12.39 24.96 31.39
CA GLU A 553 -12.55 25.62 30.09
C GLU A 553 -12.17 24.69 28.92
N LYS A 554 -11.00 24.02 28.97
CA LYS A 554 -10.60 23.01 27.97
C LYS A 554 -11.65 21.89 27.84
N LEU A 555 -12.16 21.39 28.98
CA LEU A 555 -13.20 20.36 29.00
C LEU A 555 -14.54 20.84 28.41
N LEU A 556 -14.99 22.06 28.75
CA LEU A 556 -16.21 22.63 28.20
C LEU A 556 -16.07 22.88 26.69
N SER A 557 -14.92 23.41 26.25
CA SER A 557 -14.60 23.64 24.84
C SER A 557 -14.67 22.36 24.03
N TYR A 558 -14.04 21.27 24.50
CA TYR A 558 -14.13 19.97 23.81
C TYR A 558 -15.57 19.44 23.75
N THR A 559 -16.31 19.49 24.86
CA THR A 559 -17.71 19.03 24.92
C THR A 559 -18.61 19.85 23.98
N ALA A 560 -18.40 21.18 23.93
CA ALA A 560 -19.12 22.09 23.07
C ALA A 560 -18.78 21.87 21.59
N SER A 561 -17.52 21.63 21.25
CA SER A 561 -17.10 21.30 19.88
C SER A 561 -17.71 19.98 19.40
N VAL A 562 -17.62 18.90 20.19
CA VAL A 562 -18.26 17.61 19.85
C VAL A 562 -19.78 17.78 19.67
N ALA A 563 -20.44 18.50 20.58
CA ALA A 563 -21.86 18.79 20.49
C ALA A 563 -22.20 19.63 19.25
N LEU A 564 -21.38 20.63 18.91
CA LEU A 564 -21.54 21.46 17.72
C LEU A 564 -21.39 20.64 16.44
N TYR A 565 -20.38 19.75 16.35
CA TYR A 565 -20.23 18.85 15.21
C TYR A 565 -21.42 17.94 15.04
N ILE A 566 -21.91 17.35 16.13
CA ILE A 566 -23.12 16.51 16.10
C ILE A 566 -24.34 17.36 15.73
N LEU A 567 -24.49 18.58 16.23
CA LEU A 567 -25.60 19.45 15.86
C LEU A 567 -25.51 20.01 14.44
N LEU A 568 -24.32 20.22 13.88
CA LEU A 568 -24.10 20.65 12.50
C LEU A 568 -24.34 19.48 11.52
N PHE A 569 -23.85 18.28 11.83
CA PHE A 569 -24.08 17.08 11.01
C PHE A 569 -25.48 16.47 11.20
N CYS A 570 -26.06 16.54 12.40
CA CYS A 570 -27.49 16.26 12.62
C CYS A 570 -28.37 17.44 12.18
N GLY A 571 -27.80 18.61 11.90
CA GLY A 571 -28.51 19.86 11.60
C GLY A 571 -29.32 19.80 10.31
N GLY A 572 -28.93 18.95 9.36
CA GLY A 572 -29.78 18.61 8.21
C GLY A 572 -31.12 18.00 8.64
N VAL A 573 -31.15 17.26 9.74
CA VAL A 573 -32.36 16.61 10.28
C VAL A 573 -33.00 17.46 11.38
N PHE A 574 -32.24 18.22 12.17
CA PHE A 574 -32.83 19.11 13.18
C PHE A 574 -33.60 20.26 12.54
N LEU A 575 -33.12 20.84 11.42
CA LEU A 575 -33.92 21.77 10.62
C LEU A 575 -35.16 21.09 10.04
N GLN A 576 -35.09 19.83 9.60
CA GLN A 576 -36.22 19.15 8.97
C GLN A 576 -37.29 18.66 9.97
N LEU A 577 -36.87 18.23 11.17
CA LEU A 577 -37.76 17.83 12.27
C LEU A 577 -38.36 19.03 13.01
N THR A 578 -37.68 20.18 13.02
CA THR A 578 -38.29 21.43 13.51
C THR A 578 -39.16 22.11 12.46
N PHE A 579 -38.84 22.01 11.16
CA PHE A 579 -39.73 22.51 10.09
C PHE A 579 -41.04 21.73 9.98
N ASN A 580 -41.00 20.39 10.08
CA ASN A 580 -42.22 19.56 10.02
C ASN A 580 -43.06 19.58 11.32
N ARG A 581 -42.61 20.28 12.37
CA ARG A 581 -43.45 20.61 13.54
C ARG A 581 -43.96 22.04 13.53
N PHE A 582 -43.57 22.84 12.55
CA PHE A 582 -44.00 24.24 12.38
C PHE A 582 -44.80 24.50 11.09
N PHE A 583 -45.12 23.47 10.31
CA PHE A 583 -46.12 23.51 9.24
C PHE A 583 -47.16 22.40 9.36
#